data_AF-D2VXU5-F1
#
_entry.id   AF-D2VXU5-F1
#
_cell.length_a   1.000
_cell.length_b   1.000
_cell.length_c   1.000
_cell.angle_alpha   90.00
_cell.angle_beta   90.00
_cell.angle_gamma   90.00
#
_symmetry.space_group_name_H-M   'P 1'
#
loop_
_entity.id
_entity.type
_entity.pdbx_description
1 polymer ?
#
loop_
_entity_poly.entity_id
_entity_poly.type
_entity_poly.pdbx_seq_one_letter_code
_entity_poly.pdbx_strand_id
1 'polypeptide(L)'
;MARMWHDENTCLLNPLVEEVVSEEELETKQEELQIAIPFHLKWFVTGFTNGRKAWSNSVVHVSNLLGPVKSWKMDTQNGYVVLGVDTQFSNMLTLSRDGRIRVNRDTVDFFDFVTMVNRPLNPEFYNFEKFKERVYFPFSMTKGFYSILPDKYKFVDRLTMHAIELDPKCYTYVPDYIKRMKHIAKKVFIRNPSLGRLIPKEILEDTDFVMDIYKSSQSILFYASPKGKWWSDRGFMIEALKRDVCLIRNCSEEIRTDREIIDMIIDIDAASSFQYIGKFKEDEDIVKTALFKSNFKILHYINSDFLLNNRELVLTILKSNGKYINEMPESIKKDRECFFLAARTPYFTYKVQSLYKIIESDREDFKSILQFNPDLLEKTIFKHDRELLKEALSHSGYCLRFASEEFKADKELVLTAVTNNGSALMYASPKLKDCEEVVLAAVMNNGKAIRFASKRLSSNQKIIKSRKLK
;
A
#
# COMPACT_ATOMS: atom_id res chain seq x y z
N MET A 1 9.07 18.58 20.65
CA MET A 1 8.82 18.10 22.04
C MET A 1 8.06 16.79 21.96
N ALA A 2 8.77 15.66 21.90
CA ALA A 2 8.13 14.33 21.93
C ALA A 2 7.98 13.92 23.39
N ARG A 3 6.73 13.70 23.80
CA ARG A 3 6.35 13.19 25.12
C ARG A 3 6.93 11.78 25.28
N MET A 4 7.96 11.66 26.11
CA MET A 4 8.36 10.40 26.73
C MET A 4 7.36 10.14 27.88
N TRP A 5 6.59 9.06 27.80
CA TRP A 5 5.71 8.60 28.87
C TRP A 5 6.24 7.23 29.31
N HIS A 6 6.35 6.92 30.60
CA HIS A 6 5.49 7.27 31.75
C HIS A 6 6.23 6.92 33.06
N ASP A 7 5.94 7.34 34.29
CA ASP A 7 5.01 8.22 35.05
C ASP A 7 5.65 8.16 36.46
N GLU A 8 5.81 9.15 37.33
CA GLU A 8 4.93 10.24 37.75
C GLU A 8 5.74 11.50 38.12
N ASN A 9 7.03 11.53 37.79
CA ASN A 9 7.95 12.51 38.35
C ASN A 9 8.98 12.92 37.31
N THR A 10 8.82 14.13 36.77
CA THR A 10 9.77 14.88 35.92
C THR A 10 11.23 14.92 36.44
N CYS A 11 11.48 14.35 37.62
CA CYS A 11 12.76 14.08 38.27
C CYS A 11 13.79 13.29 37.45
N LEU A 12 13.35 12.43 36.53
CA LEU A 12 14.20 11.46 35.81
C LEU A 12 14.82 11.98 34.50
N LEU A 13 14.39 13.14 33.99
CA LEU A 13 15.05 13.81 32.85
C LEU A 13 16.19 14.75 33.30
N ASN A 14 16.25 15.10 34.59
CA ASN A 14 17.30 15.95 35.15
C ASN A 14 18.65 15.31 35.57
N PRO A 15 18.87 13.98 35.56
CA PRO A 15 20.15 13.43 36.03
C PRO A 15 21.31 13.62 35.03
N LEU A 16 21.04 14.08 33.81
CA LEU A 16 22.03 14.34 32.77
C LEU A 16 22.26 15.85 32.52
N VAL A 17 21.82 16.72 33.44
CA VAL A 17 21.93 18.19 33.28
C VAL A 17 23.29 18.70 33.78
N GLU A 18 23.90 18.01 34.75
CA GLU A 18 25.24 18.35 35.21
C GLU A 18 26.26 17.97 34.14
N GLU A 19 27.11 18.94 33.78
CA GLU A 19 28.15 18.75 32.76
C GLU A 19 29.06 17.57 33.15
N VAL A 20 29.39 16.74 32.17
CA VAL A 20 30.30 15.61 32.36
C VAL A 20 31.67 16.10 32.84
N VAL A 21 32.38 15.24 33.56
CA VAL A 21 33.71 15.54 34.08
C VAL A 21 34.75 15.34 32.97
N SER A 22 35.70 16.27 32.83
CA SER A 22 36.84 16.05 31.92
C SER A 22 37.75 14.95 32.48
N GLU A 23 38.48 14.25 31.60
CA GLU A 23 39.42 13.23 32.06
C GLU A 23 40.53 13.84 32.93
N GLU A 24 40.98 15.05 32.62
CA GLU A 24 41.97 15.82 33.38
C GLU A 24 41.50 16.17 34.80
N GLU A 25 40.23 16.57 34.95
CA GLU A 25 39.64 16.87 36.27
C GLU A 25 39.53 15.60 37.11
N LEU A 26 39.19 14.47 36.49
CA LEU A 26 39.10 13.19 37.17
C LEU A 26 40.47 12.65 37.59
N GLU A 27 41.49 12.85 36.74
CA GLU A 27 42.89 12.49 37.03
C GLU A 27 43.45 13.31 38.19
N THR A 28 43.24 14.63 38.17
CA THR A 28 43.60 15.52 39.29
C THR A 28 42.95 15.04 40.59
N LYS A 29 41.67 14.64 40.55
CA LYS A 29 40.95 14.19 41.73
C LYS A 29 41.42 12.82 42.25
N GLN A 30 41.82 11.93 41.34
CA GLN A 30 42.42 10.63 41.66
C GLN A 30 43.78 10.78 42.34
N GLU A 31 44.60 11.75 41.91
CA GLU A 31 45.85 12.11 42.58
C GLU A 31 45.62 12.72 43.97
N GLU A 32 44.69 13.68 44.08
CA GLU A 32 44.32 14.33 45.35
C GLU A 32 43.87 13.30 46.41
N LEU A 33 43.02 12.36 46.01
CA LEU A 33 42.45 11.35 46.91
C LEU A 33 43.29 10.07 47.04
N GLN A 34 44.37 9.96 46.26
CA GLN A 34 45.24 8.77 46.19
C GLN A 34 44.44 7.47 46.01
N ILE A 35 43.53 7.44 45.02
CA ILE A 35 42.60 6.32 44.79
C ILE A 35 42.50 5.93 43.32
N ALA A 36 42.42 4.64 43.02
CA ALA A 36 42.14 4.19 41.65
C ALA A 36 40.63 4.22 41.36
N ILE A 37 40.20 5.04 40.41
CA ILE A 37 38.79 5.11 39.99
C ILE A 37 38.50 3.97 38.99
N PRO A 38 37.51 3.10 39.24
CA PRO A 38 37.18 1.99 38.35
C PRO A 38 36.75 2.45 36.97
N PHE A 39 37.11 1.68 35.93
CA PHE A 39 36.80 2.00 34.53
C PHE A 39 35.33 2.36 34.31
N HIS A 40 34.40 1.58 34.87
CA HIS A 40 32.96 1.81 34.70
C HIS A 40 32.48 3.11 35.35
N LEU A 41 33.02 3.46 36.52
CA LEU A 41 32.71 4.72 37.20
C LEU A 41 33.32 5.90 36.44
N LYS A 42 34.59 5.81 35.99
CA LYS A 42 35.24 6.80 35.12
C LYS A 42 34.41 7.04 33.87
N TRP A 43 34.03 5.98 33.16
CA TRP A 43 33.19 6.04 31.96
C TRP A 43 31.82 6.69 32.23
N PHE A 44 31.21 6.39 33.38
CA PHE A 44 29.92 6.98 33.74
C PHE A 44 30.02 8.49 33.96
N VAL A 45 31.04 8.96 34.69
CA VAL A 45 31.17 10.39 35.02
C VAL A 45 31.70 11.26 33.88
N THR A 46 32.50 10.70 32.98
CA THR A 46 32.99 11.40 31.78
C THR A 46 32.05 11.26 30.58
N GLY A 47 31.19 10.24 30.58
CA GLY A 47 30.30 9.90 29.46
C GLY A 47 28.85 10.33 29.63
N PHE A 48 28.34 10.39 30.87
CA PHE A 48 26.91 10.55 31.12
C PHE A 48 26.57 11.72 32.05
N THR A 49 27.21 11.84 33.21
CA THR A 49 26.86 12.88 34.20
C THR A 49 27.90 13.00 35.30
N ASN A 50 28.16 14.21 35.80
CA ASN A 50 28.94 14.44 37.02
C ASN A 50 28.11 14.25 38.31
N GLY A 51 27.18 13.30 38.35
CA GLY A 51 26.27 13.17 39.50
C GLY A 51 25.37 14.40 39.69
N ARG A 52 24.82 14.63 40.89
CA ARG A 52 24.19 15.94 41.24
C ARG A 52 24.05 16.14 42.75
N LYS A 53 23.68 17.37 43.17
CA LYS A 53 23.23 17.62 44.54
C LYS A 53 21.82 17.08 44.77
N ALA A 54 21.61 16.49 45.95
CA ALA A 54 20.31 16.11 46.46
C ALA A 54 19.34 17.32 46.49
N TRP A 55 18.15 17.16 45.89
CA TRP A 55 17.16 18.24 45.76
C TRP A 55 15.82 17.91 46.45
N SER A 56 15.61 16.66 46.89
CA SER A 56 14.42 16.26 47.64
C SER A 56 14.66 15.00 48.48
N ASN A 57 14.08 14.96 49.69
CA ASN A 57 14.18 13.83 50.64
C ASN A 57 13.24 12.66 50.33
N SER A 58 12.33 12.81 49.36
CA SER A 58 11.26 11.84 49.09
C SER A 58 11.51 10.94 47.86
N VAL A 59 12.60 11.15 47.11
CA VAL A 59 12.95 10.33 45.94
C VAL A 59 14.42 9.92 46.03
N VAL A 60 14.71 8.62 46.04
CA VAL A 60 16.09 8.10 45.94
C VAL A 60 16.40 7.83 44.45
N HIS A 61 17.50 8.37 43.93
CA HIS A 61 17.92 8.24 42.54
C HIS A 61 19.43 8.00 42.49
N VAL A 62 19.97 7.37 41.43
CA VAL A 62 21.41 7.07 41.33
C VAL A 62 22.29 8.32 41.45
N SER A 63 21.85 9.44 40.88
CA SER A 63 22.51 10.75 41.01
C SER A 63 22.27 11.46 42.35
N ASN A 64 21.40 10.94 43.22
CA ASN A 64 21.27 11.44 44.59
C ASN A 64 22.34 10.83 45.49
N LEU A 65 22.77 9.59 45.21
CA LEU A 65 23.85 8.90 45.93
C LEU A 65 25.23 9.18 45.35
N LEU A 66 25.34 9.39 44.04
CA LEU A 66 26.58 9.82 43.39
C LEU A 66 26.64 11.35 43.34
N GLY A 67 27.44 11.93 44.23
CA GLY A 67 27.67 13.38 44.27
C GLY A 67 28.69 13.83 43.20
N PRO A 68 28.75 15.14 42.90
CA PRO A 68 29.75 15.69 41.99
C PRO A 68 31.17 15.37 42.41
N VAL A 69 32.05 15.12 41.43
CA VAL A 69 33.46 14.72 41.66
C VAL A 69 34.18 15.68 42.61
N LYS A 70 33.92 16.98 42.50
CA LYS A 70 34.49 18.01 43.41
C LYS A 70 34.10 17.81 44.89
N SER A 71 32.96 17.18 45.16
CA SER A 71 32.46 16.92 46.52
C SER A 71 33.01 15.64 47.14
N TRP A 72 33.70 14.80 46.36
CA TRP A 72 34.28 13.56 46.85
C TRP A 72 35.37 13.86 47.86
N LYS A 73 35.32 13.18 49.00
CA LYS A 73 36.23 13.38 50.12
C LYS A 73 36.65 12.06 50.73
N MET A 74 37.90 12.00 51.17
CA MET A 74 38.40 10.86 51.93
C MET A 74 37.81 10.87 53.35
N ASP A 75 37.21 9.76 53.76
CA ASP A 75 36.93 9.47 55.16
C ASP A 75 38.22 8.96 55.81
N THR A 76 38.86 9.82 56.61
CA THR A 76 40.13 9.53 57.28
C THR A 76 40.02 8.48 58.37
N GLN A 77 38.83 8.23 58.91
CA GLN A 77 38.62 7.23 59.96
C GLN A 77 38.52 5.82 59.38
N ASN A 78 37.89 5.70 58.21
CA ASN A 78 37.56 4.40 57.64
C ASN A 78 38.30 4.07 56.33
N GLY A 79 39.06 5.01 55.77
CA GLY A 79 39.98 4.76 54.65
C GLY A 79 39.32 4.59 53.28
N TYR A 80 38.13 5.17 53.07
CA TYR A 80 37.42 5.16 51.79
C TYR A 80 37.07 6.58 51.33
N VAL A 81 36.86 6.75 50.03
CA VAL A 81 36.34 7.99 49.46
C VAL A 81 34.83 7.94 49.45
N VAL A 82 34.19 8.96 50.02
CA VAL A 82 32.74 9.15 49.95
C VAL A 82 32.41 9.76 48.60
N LEU A 83 31.76 8.97 47.74
CA LEU A 83 31.30 9.42 46.42
C LEU A 83 29.99 10.21 46.54
N GLY A 84 29.19 9.91 47.55
CA GLY A 84 28.03 10.68 47.95
C GLY A 84 27.14 9.93 48.94
N VAL A 85 26.09 10.62 49.38
CA VAL A 85 25.16 10.16 50.42
C VAL A 85 23.74 10.42 49.96
N ASP A 86 22.80 9.56 50.36
CA ASP A 86 21.39 9.85 50.14
C ASP A 86 20.91 11.02 50.99
N THR A 87 19.71 11.49 50.66
CA THR A 87 19.08 12.67 51.25
C THR A 87 18.71 12.48 52.73
N GLN A 88 18.60 11.23 53.19
CA GLN A 88 18.30 10.87 54.57
C GLN A 88 19.56 10.49 55.37
N PHE A 89 20.74 10.55 54.75
CA PHE A 89 22.02 10.08 55.32
C PHE A 89 22.00 8.61 55.77
N SER A 90 21.04 7.83 55.26
CA SER A 90 20.87 6.40 55.54
C SER A 90 21.71 5.52 54.64
N ASN A 91 22.07 6.01 53.45
CA ASN A 91 22.88 5.27 52.49
C ASN A 91 24.08 6.08 52.04
N MET A 92 25.27 5.47 52.08
CA MET A 92 26.50 6.09 51.64
C MET A 92 27.17 5.25 50.55
N LEU A 93 27.42 5.89 49.41
CA LEU A 93 28.19 5.31 48.31
C LEU A 93 29.66 5.65 48.51
N THR A 94 30.49 4.62 48.59
CA THR A 94 31.92 4.75 48.90
C THR A 94 32.77 4.00 47.89
N LEU A 95 33.99 4.49 47.69
CA LEU A 95 35.03 3.85 46.88
C LEU A 95 36.22 3.54 47.80
N SER A 96 36.58 2.27 47.92
CA SER A 96 37.79 1.87 48.65
C SER A 96 39.05 2.02 47.80
N ARG A 97 40.22 2.12 48.46
CA ARG A 97 41.51 2.33 47.79
C ARG A 97 41.85 1.30 46.72
N ASP A 98 41.33 0.09 46.83
CA ASP A 98 41.47 -1.01 45.87
C ASP A 98 40.44 -0.95 44.72
N GLY A 99 39.69 0.14 44.59
CA GLY A 99 38.75 0.36 43.49
C GLY A 99 37.41 -0.36 43.64
N ARG A 100 37.05 -0.83 44.85
CA ARG A 100 35.72 -1.46 45.06
C ARG A 100 34.70 -0.43 45.49
N ILE A 101 33.54 -0.49 44.86
CA ILE A 101 32.41 0.38 45.21
C ILE A 101 31.57 -0.32 46.26
N ARG A 102 31.18 0.42 47.29
CA ARG A 102 30.36 -0.09 48.38
C ARG A 102 29.20 0.82 48.69
N VAL A 103 28.06 0.21 49.03
CA VAL A 103 26.91 0.88 49.61
C VAL A 103 26.74 0.38 51.03
N ASN A 104 26.78 1.27 52.03
CA ASN A 104 26.64 0.88 53.44
C ASN A 104 27.52 -0.28 53.89
N ARG A 105 28.76 -0.33 53.34
CA ARG A 105 29.81 -1.35 53.57
C ARG A 105 29.71 -2.62 52.72
N ASP A 106 28.59 -2.86 52.04
CA ASP A 106 28.43 -3.99 51.13
C ASP A 106 29.06 -3.67 49.76
N THR A 107 29.92 -4.58 49.28
CA THR A 107 30.56 -4.41 47.97
C THR A 107 29.57 -4.73 46.86
N VAL A 108 29.45 -3.82 45.89
CA VAL A 108 28.53 -3.93 44.76
C VAL A 108 29.27 -3.62 43.45
N ASP A 109 28.86 -4.26 42.35
CA ASP A 109 29.27 -3.79 41.03
C ASP A 109 28.57 -2.44 40.74
N PHE A 110 29.30 -1.52 40.11
CA PHE A 110 28.76 -0.19 39.82
C PHE A 110 27.50 -0.26 38.96
N PHE A 111 27.47 -1.13 37.95
CA PHE A 111 26.31 -1.27 37.07
C PHE A 111 25.13 -1.95 37.78
N ASP A 112 25.39 -2.90 38.69
CA ASP A 112 24.35 -3.51 39.52
C ASP A 112 23.72 -2.46 40.45
N PHE A 113 24.54 -1.60 41.04
CA PHE A 113 24.07 -0.47 41.86
C PHE A 113 23.21 0.53 41.07
N VAL A 114 23.68 0.95 39.89
CA VAL A 114 22.92 1.83 38.98
C VAL A 114 21.57 1.21 38.60
N THR A 115 21.51 -0.13 38.53
CA THR A 115 20.30 -0.88 38.21
C THR A 115 19.35 -1.00 39.41
N MET A 116 19.85 -1.23 40.63
CA MET A 116 19.04 -1.36 41.86
C MET A 116 18.29 -0.08 42.22
N VAL A 117 18.91 1.09 42.09
CA VAL A 117 18.35 2.38 42.54
C VAL A 117 17.37 2.99 41.52
N ASN A 118 17.30 2.43 40.31
CA ASN A 118 16.42 2.88 39.23
C ASN A 118 15.00 2.26 39.25
N ARG A 119 14.56 1.64 40.35
CA ARG A 119 13.17 1.20 40.53
C ARG A 119 12.59 1.68 41.87
N PRO A 120 11.33 2.16 41.93
CA PRO A 120 10.62 2.16 43.20
C PRO A 120 10.35 0.71 43.63
N LEU A 121 10.53 0.43 44.92
CA LEU A 121 10.21 -0.86 45.53
C LEU A 121 8.68 -0.99 45.66
N ASN A 122 8.05 -1.74 44.76
CA ASN A 122 6.74 -2.35 45.02
C ASN A 122 6.81 -3.87 44.74
N PRO A 123 6.71 -4.73 45.77
CA PRO A 123 6.82 -6.19 45.65
C PRO A 123 5.72 -6.86 44.81
N GLU A 124 4.57 -6.22 44.60
CA GLU A 124 3.41 -6.84 43.94
C GLU A 124 3.56 -6.96 42.40
N PHE A 125 4.54 -6.27 41.80
CA PHE A 125 4.73 -6.25 40.34
C PHE A 125 5.76 -7.26 39.80
N TYR A 126 6.29 -8.17 40.63
CA TYR A 126 7.36 -9.09 40.22
C TYR A 126 6.94 -10.57 40.16
N ASN A 127 6.98 -11.14 38.96
CA ASN A 127 6.99 -12.58 38.73
C ASN A 127 8.45 -13.02 38.46
N PHE A 128 9.08 -13.62 39.47
CA PHE A 128 10.50 -13.96 39.49
C PHE A 128 10.87 -15.16 38.59
N GLU A 129 9.92 -16.00 38.19
CA GLU A 129 10.17 -17.13 37.28
C GLU A 129 10.55 -16.66 35.87
N LYS A 130 9.91 -15.58 35.38
CA LYS A 130 10.24 -14.97 34.08
C LYS A 130 11.61 -14.28 34.03
N PHE A 131 12.23 -14.07 35.18
CA PHE A 131 13.48 -13.31 35.30
C PHE A 131 14.72 -14.14 34.95
N LYS A 132 14.65 -15.48 35.05
CA LYS A 132 15.78 -16.38 34.75
C LYS A 132 16.04 -16.59 33.26
N GLU A 133 15.06 -16.31 32.40
CA GLU A 133 15.11 -16.74 30.99
C GLU A 133 15.66 -15.69 30.01
N ARG A 134 16.10 -14.51 30.44
CA ARG A 134 16.43 -13.42 29.51
C ARG A 134 17.73 -12.68 29.82
N VAL A 135 18.63 -12.74 28.84
CA VAL A 135 19.81 -11.87 28.70
C VAL A 135 19.31 -10.44 28.52
N TYR A 136 19.36 -9.61 29.57
CA TYR A 136 18.90 -8.23 29.54
C TYR A 136 20.08 -7.25 29.53
N PHE A 137 20.25 -6.54 28.41
CA PHE A 137 20.98 -5.28 28.34
C PHE A 137 20.05 -4.17 28.88
N PRO A 138 20.47 -3.29 29.80
CA PRO A 138 19.57 -2.45 30.60
C PRO A 138 18.98 -1.23 29.87
N PHE A 139 19.15 -1.12 28.55
CA PHE A 139 18.45 -0.13 27.74
C PHE A 139 17.73 -0.84 26.61
N SER A 140 16.40 -0.73 26.54
CA SER A 140 15.73 -0.90 25.25
C SER A 140 16.22 0.24 24.37
N MET A 141 17.22 -0.03 23.53
CA MET A 141 17.74 0.93 22.54
C MET A 141 16.63 1.20 21.51
N THR A 142 15.71 2.08 21.85
CA THR A 142 14.61 2.51 20.98
C THR A 142 15.10 3.58 20.01
N LYS A 143 14.37 3.75 18.90
CA LYS A 143 14.54 4.88 17.98
C LYS A 143 14.70 6.22 18.70
N GLY A 144 13.89 6.48 19.73
CA GLY A 144 13.89 7.74 20.48
C GLY A 144 15.21 7.98 21.22
N PHE A 145 15.68 6.96 21.94
CA PHE A 145 16.94 7.05 22.68
C PHE A 145 18.15 7.13 21.76
N TYR A 146 18.20 6.32 20.68
CA TYR A 146 19.31 6.37 19.72
C TYR A 146 19.43 7.75 19.03
N SER A 147 18.31 8.45 18.82
CA SER A 147 18.30 9.76 18.15
C SER A 147 19.00 10.88 18.94
N ILE A 148 19.07 10.77 20.27
CA ILE A 148 19.65 11.78 21.16
C ILE A 148 21.11 11.47 21.56
N LEU A 149 21.65 10.32 21.15
CA LEU A 149 23.04 9.99 21.45
C LEU A 149 24.00 10.97 20.73
N PRO A 150 25.01 11.51 21.43
CA PRO A 150 26.09 12.24 20.79
C PRO A 150 26.76 11.40 19.71
N ASP A 151 27.16 12.02 18.60
CA ASP A 151 27.67 11.27 17.44
C ASP A 151 28.86 10.40 17.82
N LYS A 152 29.74 10.87 18.72
CA LYS A 152 30.90 10.10 19.25
C LYS A 152 30.56 8.68 19.72
N TYR A 153 29.32 8.43 20.16
CA TYR A 153 28.85 7.12 20.60
C TYR A 153 28.15 6.31 19.51
N LYS A 154 27.60 6.96 18.48
CA LYS A 154 27.11 6.28 17.28
C LYS A 154 28.24 5.66 16.45
N PHE A 155 29.50 6.06 16.71
CA PHE A 155 30.69 5.48 16.03
C PHE A 155 31.08 4.08 16.49
N VAL A 156 30.42 3.52 17.51
CA VAL A 156 30.72 2.16 17.96
C VAL A 156 29.88 1.16 17.16
N ASP A 157 30.47 0.53 16.14
CA ASP A 157 29.79 -0.41 15.23
C ASP A 157 28.98 -1.48 15.97
N ARG A 158 29.53 -2.04 17.07
CA ARG A 158 28.82 -3.05 17.89
C ARG A 158 27.56 -2.49 18.55
N LEU A 159 27.61 -1.25 19.06
CA LEU A 159 26.46 -0.59 19.67
C LEU A 159 25.39 -0.27 18.62
N THR A 160 25.82 0.24 17.46
CA THR A 160 24.93 0.56 16.34
C THR A 160 24.24 -0.70 15.79
N MET A 161 24.98 -1.80 15.65
CA MET A 161 24.43 -3.07 15.22
C MET A 161 23.45 -3.65 16.22
N HIS A 162 23.78 -3.61 17.50
CA HIS A 162 22.89 -4.07 18.55
C HIS A 162 21.61 -3.22 18.64
N ALA A 163 21.72 -1.90 18.45
CA ALA A 163 20.57 -1.00 18.40
C ALA A 163 19.63 -1.33 17.23
N ILE A 164 20.19 -1.56 16.03
CA ILE A 164 19.43 -1.96 14.84
C ILE A 164 18.75 -3.33 15.02
N GLU A 165 19.41 -4.27 15.70
CA GLU A 165 18.84 -5.59 16.02
C GLU A 165 17.59 -5.49 16.90
N LEU A 166 17.59 -4.55 17.85
CA LEU A 166 16.48 -4.31 18.77
C LEU A 166 15.37 -3.46 18.13
N ASP A 167 15.72 -2.39 17.41
CA ASP A 167 14.80 -1.52 16.68
C ASP A 167 15.41 -1.07 15.34
N PRO A 168 14.99 -1.65 14.20
CA PRO A 168 15.51 -1.28 12.88
C PRO A 168 15.36 0.21 12.56
N LYS A 169 14.39 0.92 13.16
CA LYS A 169 14.17 2.35 12.90
C LYS A 169 15.31 3.24 13.40
N CYS A 170 16.17 2.75 14.30
CA CYS A 170 17.42 3.41 14.70
C CYS A 170 18.30 3.77 13.49
N TYR A 171 18.23 2.98 12.41
CA TYR A 171 18.94 3.25 11.15
C TYR A 171 18.71 4.65 10.57
N THR A 172 17.59 5.30 10.89
CA THR A 172 17.28 6.68 10.49
C THR A 172 18.33 7.69 10.97
N TYR A 173 18.92 7.46 12.14
CA TYR A 173 19.84 8.38 12.81
C TYR A 173 21.29 7.89 12.77
N VAL A 174 21.55 6.80 12.06
CA VAL A 174 22.88 6.26 11.88
C VAL A 174 23.70 7.20 10.98
N PRO A 175 24.96 7.50 11.31
CA PRO A 175 25.84 8.30 10.44
C PRO A 175 26.01 7.69 9.05
N ASP A 176 26.20 8.54 8.04
CA ASP A 176 26.19 8.09 6.64
C ASP A 176 27.32 7.11 6.29
N TYR A 177 28.48 7.20 6.93
CA TYR A 177 29.57 6.25 6.70
C TYR A 177 29.22 4.83 7.20
N ILE A 178 28.44 4.70 8.28
CA ILE A 178 27.93 3.39 8.74
C ILE A 178 26.86 2.88 7.77
N LYS A 179 25.99 3.77 7.27
CA LYS A 179 25.01 3.39 6.24
C LYS A 179 25.67 2.86 4.96
N ARG A 180 26.91 3.27 4.67
CA ARG A 180 27.73 2.75 3.56
C ARG A 180 28.26 1.33 3.79
N MET A 181 28.13 0.76 5.00
CA MET A 181 28.55 -0.60 5.28
C MET A 181 27.49 -1.61 4.81
N LYS A 182 27.82 -2.38 3.76
CA LYS A 182 26.91 -3.36 3.12
C LYS A 182 26.27 -4.35 4.11
N HIS A 183 27.04 -4.91 5.04
CA HIS A 183 26.52 -5.92 5.98
C HIS A 183 25.45 -5.33 6.92
N ILE A 184 25.58 -4.05 7.29
CA ILE A 184 24.59 -3.32 8.10
C ILE A 184 23.34 -3.04 7.27
N ALA A 185 23.51 -2.47 6.08
CA ALA A 185 22.42 -2.17 5.16
C ALA A 185 21.60 -3.44 4.83
N LYS A 186 22.27 -4.57 4.59
CA LYS A 186 21.64 -5.89 4.38
C LYS A 186 20.79 -6.30 5.58
N LYS A 187 21.36 -6.27 6.79
CA LYS A 187 20.66 -6.68 8.01
C LYS A 187 19.44 -5.80 8.31
N VAL A 188 19.59 -4.49 8.11
CA VAL A 188 18.50 -3.51 8.24
C VAL A 188 17.39 -3.81 7.25
N PHE A 189 17.73 -4.02 5.97
CA PHE A 189 16.75 -4.24 4.92
C PHE A 189 15.94 -5.53 5.15
N ILE A 190 16.62 -6.64 5.48
CA ILE A 190 15.97 -7.92 5.76
C ILE A 190 14.99 -7.80 6.93
N ARG A 191 15.34 -7.02 7.96
CA ARG A 191 14.46 -6.79 9.12
C ARG A 191 13.30 -5.85 8.83
N ASN A 192 13.52 -4.81 8.03
CA ASN A 192 12.49 -3.84 7.69
C ASN A 192 12.73 -3.25 6.29
N PRO A 193 12.11 -3.84 5.24
CA PRO A 193 12.29 -3.39 3.85
C PRO A 193 11.89 -1.93 3.60
N SER A 194 11.00 -1.35 4.41
CA SER A 194 10.59 0.06 4.26
C SER A 194 11.74 1.06 4.51
N LEU A 195 12.81 0.62 5.17
CA LEU A 195 14.01 1.42 5.41
C LEU A 195 14.97 1.41 4.22
N GLY A 196 14.68 0.66 3.14
CA GLY A 196 15.48 0.65 1.91
C GLY A 196 15.73 2.04 1.33
N ARG A 197 14.76 2.96 1.47
CA ARG A 197 14.89 4.36 1.04
C ARG A 197 16.01 5.14 1.74
N LEU A 198 16.52 4.63 2.85
CA LEU A 198 17.62 5.23 3.62
C LEU A 198 18.98 4.63 3.26
N ILE A 199 19.02 3.56 2.47
CA ILE A 199 20.27 2.95 2.00
C ILE A 199 20.89 3.88 0.94
N PRO A 200 22.19 4.22 1.05
CA PRO A 200 22.87 5.04 0.06
C PRO A 200 22.74 4.49 -1.36
N LYS A 201 22.55 5.39 -2.34
CA LYS A 201 22.36 5.00 -3.75
C LYS A 201 23.53 4.20 -4.29
N GLU A 202 24.75 4.51 -3.85
CA GLU A 202 25.97 3.82 -4.26
C GLU A 202 25.94 2.33 -3.88
N ILE A 203 25.33 1.99 -2.73
CA ILE A 203 25.10 0.59 -2.36
C ILE A 203 23.97 -0.03 -3.18
N LEU A 204 22.91 0.73 -3.42
CA LEU A 204 21.78 0.30 -4.26
C LEU A 204 22.11 0.24 -5.76
N GLU A 205 23.33 0.61 -6.16
CA GLU A 205 23.93 0.43 -7.49
C GLU A 205 24.87 -0.77 -7.56
N ASP A 206 25.24 -1.33 -6.40
CA ASP A 206 26.14 -2.47 -6.29
C ASP A 206 25.41 -3.77 -6.62
N THR A 207 25.87 -4.45 -7.68
CA THR A 207 25.17 -5.60 -8.24
C THR A 207 25.18 -6.80 -7.33
N ASP A 208 26.33 -7.11 -6.73
CA ASP A 208 26.47 -8.22 -5.80
C ASP A 208 25.58 -8.04 -4.58
N PHE A 209 25.51 -6.80 -4.05
CA PHE A 209 24.65 -6.46 -2.93
C PHE A 209 23.16 -6.66 -3.24
N VAL A 210 22.67 -6.10 -4.35
CA VAL A 210 21.24 -6.19 -4.71
C VAL A 210 20.85 -7.64 -4.96
N MET A 211 21.67 -8.39 -5.72
CA MET A 211 21.39 -9.80 -6.02
C MET A 211 21.45 -10.68 -4.76
N ASP A 212 22.37 -10.43 -3.83
CA ASP A 212 22.47 -11.15 -2.56
C ASP A 212 21.25 -10.89 -1.65
N ILE A 213 20.80 -9.63 -1.54
CA ILE A 213 19.58 -9.32 -0.78
C ILE A 213 18.36 -9.92 -1.46
N TYR A 214 18.28 -9.89 -2.79
CA TYR A 214 17.13 -10.41 -3.53
C TYR A 214 16.81 -11.86 -3.19
N LYS A 215 17.85 -12.69 -2.93
CA LYS A 215 17.69 -14.08 -2.45
C LYS A 215 16.86 -14.19 -1.17
N SER A 216 16.95 -13.18 -0.29
CA SER A 216 16.25 -13.14 1.00
C SER A 216 15.00 -12.25 0.99
N SER A 217 15.01 -11.15 0.24
CA SER A 217 13.93 -10.15 0.19
C SER A 217 13.86 -9.48 -1.18
N GLN A 218 12.88 -9.91 -1.99
CA GLN A 218 12.69 -9.46 -3.37
C GLN A 218 12.34 -7.97 -3.51
N SER A 219 11.76 -7.39 -2.45
CA SER A 219 11.38 -5.97 -2.38
C SER A 219 12.55 -5.00 -2.55
N ILE A 220 13.80 -5.48 -2.52
CA ILE A 220 14.99 -4.66 -2.82
C ILE A 220 14.91 -4.02 -4.20
N LEU A 221 14.26 -4.67 -5.18
CA LEU A 221 14.10 -4.13 -6.52
C LEU A 221 13.23 -2.87 -6.59
N PHE A 222 12.41 -2.57 -5.58
CA PHE A 222 11.69 -1.30 -5.49
C PHE A 222 12.62 -0.11 -5.18
N TYR A 223 13.79 -0.38 -4.60
CA TYR A 223 14.79 0.62 -4.22
C TYR A 223 16.03 0.59 -5.10
N ALA A 224 16.23 -0.51 -5.81
CA ALA A 224 17.33 -0.74 -6.74
C ALA A 224 17.43 0.40 -7.78
N SER A 225 18.66 0.86 -8.04
CA SER A 225 18.91 1.91 -9.02
C SER A 225 18.53 1.46 -10.43
N PRO A 226 17.91 2.30 -11.28
CA PRO A 226 17.65 2.00 -12.68
C PRO A 226 18.92 1.72 -13.51
N LYS A 227 20.09 2.16 -13.03
CA LYS A 227 21.39 1.94 -13.68
C LYS A 227 22.09 0.64 -13.27
N GLY A 228 21.46 -0.15 -12.41
CA GLY A 228 22.02 -1.41 -11.93
C GLY A 228 22.29 -2.40 -13.05
N LYS A 229 23.46 -3.04 -13.02
CA LYS A 229 23.84 -4.04 -14.04
C LYS A 229 22.92 -5.26 -14.03
N TRP A 230 22.24 -5.56 -12.92
CA TRP A 230 21.28 -6.67 -12.82
C TRP A 230 20.07 -6.53 -13.76
N TRP A 231 19.71 -5.31 -14.19
CA TRP A 231 18.64 -5.11 -15.17
C TRP A 231 19.00 -5.64 -16.58
N SER A 232 20.28 -5.92 -16.82
CA SER A 232 20.80 -6.59 -18.01
C SER A 232 21.20 -8.05 -17.76
N ASP A 233 21.15 -8.53 -16.51
CA ASP A 233 21.53 -9.90 -16.21
C ASP A 233 20.38 -10.86 -16.57
N ARG A 234 20.59 -11.63 -17.63
CA ARG A 234 19.58 -12.53 -18.19
C ARG A 234 19.07 -13.55 -17.18
N GLY A 235 19.98 -14.25 -16.50
CA GLY A 235 19.61 -15.33 -15.58
C GLY A 235 18.83 -14.82 -14.37
N PHE A 236 19.30 -13.71 -13.80
CA PHE A 236 18.63 -13.04 -12.69
C PHE A 236 17.25 -12.51 -13.11
N MET A 237 17.15 -11.84 -14.26
CA MET A 237 15.87 -11.27 -14.70
C MET A 237 14.84 -12.32 -15.09
N ILE A 238 15.23 -13.49 -15.59
CA ILE A 238 14.29 -14.61 -15.80
C ILE A 238 13.61 -14.99 -14.49
N GLU A 239 14.38 -15.20 -13.42
CA GLU A 239 13.83 -15.58 -12.12
C GLU A 239 13.04 -14.45 -11.46
N ALA A 240 13.43 -13.19 -11.69
CA ALA A 240 12.71 -12.04 -11.18
C ALA A 240 11.36 -11.81 -11.89
N LEU A 241 11.35 -11.86 -13.22
CA LEU A 241 10.16 -11.63 -14.03
C LEU A 241 9.10 -12.72 -13.88
N LYS A 242 9.50 -13.97 -13.58
CA LYS A 242 8.56 -15.04 -13.21
C LYS A 242 7.70 -14.70 -11.99
N ARG A 243 8.21 -13.85 -11.09
CA ARG A 243 7.51 -13.46 -9.85
C ARG A 243 6.79 -12.13 -10.00
N ASP A 244 7.41 -11.16 -10.66
CA ASP A 244 6.83 -9.86 -10.92
C ASP A 244 7.17 -9.38 -12.34
N VAL A 245 6.20 -9.57 -13.24
CA VAL A 245 6.29 -9.17 -14.65
C VAL A 245 6.46 -7.65 -14.80
N CYS A 246 6.00 -6.83 -13.85
CA CYS A 246 6.07 -5.37 -13.95
C CYS A 246 7.52 -4.85 -13.94
N LEU A 247 8.47 -5.67 -13.50
CA LEU A 247 9.90 -5.34 -13.51
C LEU A 247 10.46 -5.12 -14.92
N ILE A 248 9.80 -5.65 -15.97
CA ILE A 248 10.24 -5.51 -17.37
C ILE A 248 10.45 -4.04 -17.79
N ARG A 249 9.71 -3.11 -17.18
CA ARG A 249 9.81 -1.66 -17.42
C ARG A 249 11.14 -1.03 -17.04
N ASN A 250 11.94 -1.72 -16.22
CA ASN A 250 13.26 -1.30 -15.77
C ASN A 250 14.39 -2.06 -16.48
N CYS A 251 14.10 -3.21 -17.10
CA CYS A 251 15.08 -4.03 -17.80
C CYS A 251 15.80 -3.28 -18.92
N SER A 252 17.00 -3.73 -19.28
CA SER A 252 17.71 -3.24 -20.47
C SER A 252 16.96 -3.59 -21.76
N GLU A 253 17.34 -2.93 -22.85
CA GLU A 253 16.79 -3.23 -24.18
C GLU A 253 17.10 -4.68 -24.63
N GLU A 254 18.26 -5.21 -24.25
CA GLU A 254 18.66 -6.60 -24.51
C GLU A 254 17.65 -7.59 -23.93
N ILE A 255 17.24 -7.39 -22.67
CA ILE A 255 16.24 -8.23 -22.01
C ILE A 255 14.84 -8.03 -22.61
N ARG A 256 14.47 -6.80 -22.98
CA ARG A 256 13.18 -6.49 -23.63
C ARG A 256 13.09 -6.97 -25.08
N THR A 257 14.20 -7.41 -25.65
CA THR A 257 14.29 -7.94 -27.01
C THR A 257 14.72 -9.42 -27.05
N ASP A 258 14.81 -10.08 -25.89
CA ASP A 258 15.02 -11.51 -25.75
C ASP A 258 13.70 -12.26 -25.94
N ARG A 259 13.60 -13.05 -27.01
CA ARG A 259 12.35 -13.74 -27.39
C ARG A 259 11.84 -14.70 -26.30
N GLU A 260 12.73 -15.47 -25.66
CA GLU A 260 12.32 -16.42 -24.62
C GLU A 260 11.74 -15.69 -23.41
N ILE A 261 12.33 -14.55 -23.05
CA ILE A 261 11.82 -13.72 -21.96
C ILE A 261 10.46 -13.12 -22.33
N ILE A 262 10.30 -12.63 -23.55
CA ILE A 262 9.03 -12.06 -24.02
C ILE A 262 7.92 -13.11 -24.04
N ASP A 263 8.17 -14.29 -24.61
CA ASP A 263 7.18 -15.37 -24.63
C ASP A 263 6.75 -15.75 -23.20
N MET A 264 7.72 -15.87 -22.28
CA MET A 264 7.47 -16.15 -20.87
C MET A 264 6.61 -15.07 -20.18
N ILE A 265 6.93 -13.78 -20.33
CA ILE A 265 6.17 -12.72 -19.62
C ILE A 265 4.78 -12.49 -20.21
N ILE A 266 4.61 -12.69 -21.52
CA ILE A 266 3.31 -12.66 -22.18
C ILE A 266 2.45 -13.84 -21.69
N ASP A 267 3.08 -14.99 -21.47
CA ASP A 267 2.40 -16.17 -20.95
C ASP A 267 1.89 -15.98 -19.52
N ILE A 268 2.64 -15.25 -18.68
CA ILE A 268 2.29 -14.96 -17.28
C ILE A 268 1.27 -13.84 -17.17
N ASP A 269 1.57 -12.66 -17.74
CA ASP A 269 0.68 -11.49 -17.72
C ASP A 269 0.94 -10.58 -18.93
N ALA A 270 0.26 -10.89 -20.04
CA ALA A 270 0.26 -10.08 -21.25
C ALA A 270 -0.23 -8.64 -21.03
N ALA A 271 -1.16 -8.40 -20.10
CA ALA A 271 -1.78 -7.08 -19.95
C ALA A 271 -0.79 -6.05 -19.39
N SER A 272 0.05 -6.46 -18.42
CA SER A 272 1.02 -5.58 -17.77
C SER A 272 2.35 -5.47 -18.51
N SER A 273 2.75 -6.53 -19.25
CA SER A 273 4.04 -6.61 -19.93
C SER A 273 4.06 -5.99 -21.32
N PHE A 274 2.97 -6.09 -22.09
CA PHE A 274 2.98 -5.83 -23.53
C PHE A 274 3.52 -4.43 -23.91
N GLN A 275 3.24 -3.41 -23.11
CA GLN A 275 3.75 -2.06 -23.39
C GLN A 275 5.28 -1.94 -23.41
N TYR A 276 6.01 -2.92 -22.89
CA TYR A 276 7.47 -2.90 -22.72
C TYR A 276 8.24 -3.85 -23.66
N ILE A 277 7.58 -4.57 -24.56
CA ILE A 277 8.24 -5.62 -25.40
C ILE A 277 8.99 -5.09 -26.64
N GLY A 278 9.22 -3.76 -26.72
CA GLY A 278 10.00 -3.13 -27.79
C GLY A 278 9.52 -3.50 -29.20
N LYS A 279 10.45 -4.05 -30.01
CA LYS A 279 10.22 -4.46 -31.41
C LYS A 279 9.15 -5.55 -31.59
N PHE A 280 8.89 -6.36 -30.56
CA PHE A 280 7.90 -7.45 -30.66
C PHE A 280 6.45 -6.96 -30.66
N LYS A 281 6.22 -5.66 -30.53
CA LYS A 281 4.90 -5.05 -30.79
C LYS A 281 4.48 -5.16 -32.26
N GLU A 282 5.43 -5.45 -33.15
CA GLU A 282 5.19 -5.67 -34.57
C GLU A 282 5.21 -7.17 -34.95
N ASP A 283 5.57 -8.06 -34.01
CA ASP A 283 5.57 -9.51 -34.24
C ASP A 283 4.13 -10.03 -34.14
N GLU A 284 3.62 -10.54 -35.27
CA GLU A 284 2.21 -10.91 -35.41
C GLU A 284 1.78 -12.02 -34.46
N ASP A 285 2.63 -13.03 -34.23
CA ASP A 285 2.32 -14.16 -33.37
C ASP A 285 2.25 -13.73 -31.91
N ILE A 286 3.20 -12.88 -31.47
CA ILE A 286 3.23 -12.36 -30.11
C ILE A 286 2.04 -11.43 -29.87
N VAL A 287 1.73 -10.53 -30.80
CA VAL A 287 0.59 -9.61 -30.69
C VAL A 287 -0.72 -10.37 -30.58
N LYS A 288 -0.95 -11.37 -31.44
CA LYS A 288 -2.16 -12.21 -31.39
C LYS A 288 -2.25 -12.94 -30.06
N THR A 289 -1.17 -13.59 -29.63
CA THR A 289 -1.13 -14.34 -28.36
C THR A 289 -1.43 -13.42 -27.16
N ALA A 290 -0.80 -12.25 -27.12
CA ALA A 290 -0.98 -11.27 -26.05
C ALA A 290 -2.42 -10.70 -26.03
N LEU A 291 -3.03 -10.47 -27.20
CA LEU A 291 -4.41 -9.99 -27.32
C LEU A 291 -5.38 -10.99 -26.69
N PHE A 292 -5.28 -12.27 -27.03
CA PHE A 292 -6.16 -13.30 -26.47
C PHE A 292 -5.92 -13.53 -24.98
N LYS A 293 -4.65 -13.63 -24.54
CA LYS A 293 -4.32 -13.83 -23.11
C LYS A 293 -4.76 -12.68 -22.22
N SER A 294 -4.67 -11.45 -22.71
CA SER A 294 -5.10 -10.26 -21.96
C SER A 294 -6.61 -10.01 -22.00
N ASN A 295 -7.39 -10.84 -22.69
CA ASN A 295 -8.81 -10.59 -23.00
C ASN A 295 -9.00 -9.21 -23.68
N PHE A 296 -8.14 -8.94 -24.65
CA PHE A 296 -8.07 -7.72 -25.47
C PHE A 296 -7.85 -6.43 -24.67
N LYS A 297 -7.40 -6.49 -23.41
CA LYS A 297 -7.11 -5.30 -22.60
C LYS A 297 -5.93 -4.48 -23.13
N ILE A 298 -5.11 -5.06 -24.00
CA ILE A 298 -3.96 -4.38 -24.61
C ILE A 298 -4.29 -3.70 -25.94
N LEU A 299 -5.56 -3.73 -26.39
CA LEU A 299 -5.94 -3.28 -27.73
C LEU A 299 -5.51 -1.83 -28.01
N HIS A 300 -5.57 -0.95 -27.01
CA HIS A 300 -5.10 0.43 -27.10
C HIS A 300 -3.58 0.60 -27.27
N TYR A 301 -2.79 -0.46 -27.06
CA TYR A 301 -1.35 -0.49 -27.34
C TYR A 301 -1.01 -1.02 -28.74
N ILE A 302 -1.97 -1.58 -29.46
CA ILE A 302 -1.74 -2.19 -30.78
C ILE A 302 -1.67 -1.10 -31.86
N ASN A 303 -0.73 -1.25 -32.79
CA ASN A 303 -0.62 -0.36 -33.94
C ASN A 303 -1.89 -0.44 -34.81
N SER A 304 -2.39 0.72 -35.24
CA SER A 304 -3.53 0.80 -36.16
C SER A 304 -3.28 0.04 -37.47
N ASP A 305 -2.06 0.12 -38.03
CA ASP A 305 -1.72 -0.56 -39.28
C ASP A 305 -1.78 -2.09 -39.14
N PHE A 306 -1.40 -2.61 -37.96
CA PHE A 306 -1.52 -4.04 -37.66
C PHE A 306 -2.97 -4.50 -37.71
N LEU A 307 -3.88 -3.73 -37.09
CA LEU A 307 -5.31 -4.04 -37.09
C LEU A 307 -5.89 -3.96 -38.51
N LEU A 308 -5.45 -2.99 -39.32
CA LEU A 308 -5.91 -2.84 -40.70
C LEU A 308 -5.49 -4.01 -41.60
N ASN A 309 -4.30 -4.57 -41.35
CA ASN A 309 -3.80 -5.72 -42.10
C ASN A 309 -4.38 -7.07 -41.61
N ASN A 310 -4.97 -7.11 -40.41
CA ASN A 310 -5.48 -8.34 -39.79
C ASN A 310 -7.02 -8.36 -39.68
N ARG A 311 -7.72 -8.34 -40.82
CA ARG A 311 -9.20 -8.26 -40.85
C ARG A 311 -9.88 -9.39 -40.06
N GLU A 312 -9.45 -10.64 -40.21
CA GLU A 312 -10.08 -11.78 -39.51
C GLU A 312 -9.95 -11.66 -37.98
N LEU A 313 -8.81 -11.16 -37.50
CA LEU A 313 -8.58 -10.90 -36.08
C LEU A 313 -9.53 -9.80 -35.59
N VAL A 314 -9.67 -8.70 -36.33
CA VAL A 314 -10.60 -7.61 -36.01
C VAL A 314 -12.03 -8.14 -35.90
N LEU A 315 -12.49 -8.93 -36.87
CA LEU A 315 -13.83 -9.54 -36.83
C LEU A 315 -13.99 -10.46 -35.60
N THR A 316 -12.96 -11.20 -35.22
CA THR A 316 -12.96 -12.05 -34.02
C THR A 316 -13.06 -11.23 -32.73
N ILE A 317 -12.29 -10.15 -32.62
CA ILE A 317 -12.32 -9.22 -31.48
C ILE A 317 -13.72 -8.61 -31.35
N LEU A 318 -14.30 -8.12 -32.45
CA LEU A 318 -15.61 -7.47 -32.44
C LEU A 318 -16.76 -8.45 -32.16
N LYS A 319 -16.66 -9.71 -32.61
CA LYS A 319 -17.60 -10.79 -32.25
C LYS A 319 -17.60 -11.08 -30.75
N SER A 320 -16.44 -10.98 -30.11
CA SER A 320 -16.33 -11.27 -28.67
C SER A 320 -17.01 -10.20 -27.81
N ASN A 321 -16.86 -8.92 -28.16
CA ASN A 321 -17.47 -7.80 -27.45
C ASN A 321 -17.43 -6.53 -28.30
N GLY A 322 -18.61 -6.01 -28.64
CA GLY A 322 -18.76 -4.84 -29.50
C GLY A 322 -18.21 -3.55 -28.90
N LYS A 323 -17.93 -3.48 -27.59
CA LYS A 323 -17.30 -2.30 -26.97
C LYS A 323 -15.94 -1.96 -27.59
N TYR A 324 -15.22 -2.96 -28.08
CA TYR A 324 -13.87 -2.80 -28.63
C TYR A 324 -13.84 -1.97 -29.92
N ILE A 325 -14.97 -1.81 -30.60
CA ILE A 325 -15.08 -0.93 -31.77
C ILE A 325 -14.64 0.52 -31.47
N ASN A 326 -14.75 0.98 -30.21
CA ASN A 326 -14.34 2.34 -29.83
C ASN A 326 -12.82 2.52 -29.84
N GLU A 327 -12.07 1.45 -29.62
CA GLU A 327 -10.60 1.42 -29.58
C GLU A 327 -9.98 1.16 -30.96
N MET A 328 -10.80 0.80 -31.96
CA MET A 328 -10.33 0.54 -33.32
C MET A 328 -9.93 1.82 -34.07
N PRO A 329 -9.19 1.72 -35.18
CA PRO A 329 -8.96 2.83 -36.11
C PRO A 329 -10.25 3.35 -36.76
N GLU A 330 -10.27 4.63 -37.16
CA GLU A 330 -11.46 5.25 -37.77
C GLU A 330 -11.91 4.58 -39.08
N SER A 331 -10.99 4.00 -39.85
CA SER A 331 -11.31 3.23 -41.06
C SER A 331 -12.11 1.95 -40.73
N ILE A 332 -11.70 1.19 -39.70
CA ILE A 332 -12.43 0.01 -39.22
C ILE A 332 -13.77 0.42 -38.59
N LYS A 333 -13.81 1.53 -37.84
CA LYS A 333 -15.08 2.04 -37.31
C LYS A 333 -16.07 2.33 -38.44
N LYS A 334 -15.62 2.91 -39.54
CA LYS A 334 -16.43 3.22 -40.73
C LYS A 334 -16.74 2.01 -41.62
N ASP A 335 -16.11 0.87 -41.37
CA ASP A 335 -16.39 -0.36 -42.10
C ASP A 335 -17.77 -0.90 -41.70
N ARG A 336 -18.63 -1.08 -42.71
CA ARG A 336 -20.01 -1.50 -42.52
C ARG A 336 -20.09 -2.85 -41.79
N GLU A 337 -19.32 -3.84 -42.25
CA GLU A 337 -19.35 -5.19 -41.68
C GLU A 337 -18.90 -5.18 -40.22
N CYS A 338 -17.79 -4.52 -39.91
CA CYS A 338 -17.25 -4.40 -38.55
C CYS A 338 -18.27 -3.73 -37.61
N PHE A 339 -18.93 -2.66 -38.07
CA PHE A 339 -19.96 -2.00 -37.30
C PHE A 339 -21.14 -2.93 -37.00
N PHE A 340 -21.74 -3.55 -38.02
CA PHE A 340 -22.89 -4.44 -37.84
C PHE A 340 -22.54 -5.64 -36.97
N LEU A 341 -21.33 -6.17 -37.10
CA LEU A 341 -20.84 -7.25 -36.27
C LEU A 341 -20.74 -6.84 -34.79
N ALA A 342 -20.15 -5.68 -34.51
CA ALA A 342 -20.06 -5.15 -33.15
C ALA A 342 -21.45 -4.81 -32.57
N ALA A 343 -22.33 -4.22 -33.38
CA ALA A 343 -23.68 -3.81 -32.96
C ALA A 343 -24.63 -4.99 -32.69
N ARG A 344 -24.30 -6.20 -33.16
CA ARG A 344 -25.02 -7.44 -32.84
C ARG A 344 -24.55 -8.12 -31.55
N THR A 345 -23.67 -7.47 -30.78
CA THR A 345 -23.19 -8.00 -29.50
C THR A 345 -23.72 -7.20 -28.30
N PRO A 346 -23.84 -7.82 -27.11
CA PRO A 346 -24.16 -7.10 -25.88
C PRO A 346 -23.08 -6.08 -25.52
N TYR A 347 -23.46 -5.04 -24.75
CA TYR A 347 -22.56 -3.96 -24.29
C TYR A 347 -21.96 -3.11 -25.41
N PHE A 348 -22.58 -3.10 -26.59
CA PHE A 348 -22.27 -2.14 -27.63
C PHE A 348 -22.56 -0.73 -27.14
N THR A 349 -21.52 -0.02 -26.74
CA THR A 349 -21.58 1.41 -26.43
C THR A 349 -20.85 2.13 -27.52
N TYR A 350 -21.51 2.98 -28.30
CA TYR A 350 -20.83 3.70 -29.37
C TYR A 350 -21.03 5.20 -29.23
N LYS A 351 -19.91 5.92 -29.19
CA LYS A 351 -19.87 7.38 -29.03
C LYS A 351 -19.85 8.14 -30.34
N VAL A 352 -19.74 7.49 -31.50
CA VAL A 352 -19.47 8.21 -32.75
C VAL A 352 -20.76 8.45 -33.54
N GLN A 353 -21.09 9.73 -33.67
CA GLN A 353 -22.22 10.23 -34.47
C GLN A 353 -22.08 9.95 -35.97
N SER A 354 -20.88 9.66 -36.48
CA SER A 354 -20.61 9.50 -37.91
C SER A 354 -21.19 8.22 -38.51
N LEU A 355 -21.41 7.17 -37.69
CA LEU A 355 -21.97 5.90 -38.17
C LEU A 355 -23.49 5.85 -38.27
N TYR A 356 -24.20 6.83 -37.68
CA TYR A 356 -25.64 6.95 -37.91
C TYR A 356 -25.94 7.06 -39.41
N LYS A 357 -25.07 7.72 -40.19
CA LYS A 357 -25.19 7.77 -41.65
C LYS A 357 -25.07 6.42 -42.37
N ILE A 358 -24.31 5.45 -41.84
CA ILE A 358 -24.20 4.10 -42.43
C ILE A 358 -25.46 3.29 -42.12
N ILE A 359 -25.96 3.40 -40.88
CA ILE A 359 -27.22 2.79 -40.46
C ILE A 359 -28.39 3.32 -41.30
N GLU A 360 -28.40 4.62 -41.58
CA GLU A 360 -29.43 5.32 -42.36
C GLU A 360 -29.61 4.78 -43.79
N SER A 361 -28.61 4.07 -44.34
CA SER A 361 -28.68 3.50 -45.70
C SER A 361 -29.27 2.09 -45.82
N ASP A 362 -29.39 1.33 -44.72
CA ASP A 362 -29.83 -0.08 -44.79
C ASP A 362 -30.78 -0.46 -43.65
N ARG A 363 -32.07 -0.38 -43.96
CA ARG A 363 -33.18 -0.64 -43.04
C ARG A 363 -33.24 -2.09 -42.57
N GLU A 364 -32.97 -3.05 -43.45
CA GLU A 364 -33.13 -4.47 -43.14
C GLU A 364 -32.00 -4.96 -42.24
N ASP A 365 -30.76 -4.53 -42.50
CA ASP A 365 -29.65 -4.84 -41.61
C ASP A 365 -29.84 -4.20 -40.23
N PHE A 366 -30.37 -2.98 -40.16
CA PHE A 366 -30.66 -2.32 -38.88
C PHE A 366 -31.70 -3.07 -38.06
N LYS A 367 -32.70 -3.67 -38.69
CA LYS A 367 -33.70 -4.51 -38.01
C LYS A 367 -33.03 -5.63 -37.19
N SER A 368 -32.00 -6.28 -37.74
CA SER A 368 -31.26 -7.34 -37.02
C SER A 368 -30.49 -6.84 -35.80
N ILE A 369 -30.06 -5.57 -35.78
CA ILE A 369 -29.38 -4.96 -34.63
C ILE A 369 -30.36 -4.80 -33.45
N LEU A 370 -31.62 -4.46 -33.73
CA LEU A 370 -32.63 -4.18 -32.70
C LEU A 370 -32.91 -5.37 -31.79
N GLN A 371 -32.63 -6.59 -32.25
CA GLN A 371 -32.67 -7.79 -31.41
C GLN A 371 -31.72 -7.71 -30.20
N PHE A 372 -30.53 -7.13 -30.38
CA PHE A 372 -29.50 -7.07 -29.34
C PHE A 372 -29.43 -5.71 -28.66
N ASN A 373 -29.64 -4.62 -29.41
CA ASN A 373 -29.48 -3.25 -28.95
C ASN A 373 -30.67 -2.36 -29.42
N PRO A 374 -31.89 -2.60 -28.90
CA PRO A 374 -33.12 -1.91 -29.36
C PRO A 374 -33.12 -0.40 -29.03
N ASP A 375 -32.39 0.01 -27.99
CA ASP A 375 -32.24 1.42 -27.59
C ASP A 375 -31.53 2.27 -28.65
N LEU A 376 -30.83 1.66 -29.61
CA LEU A 376 -30.20 2.41 -30.70
C LEU A 376 -31.21 3.14 -31.59
N LEU A 377 -32.45 2.64 -31.67
CA LEU A 377 -33.51 3.25 -32.46
C LEU A 377 -33.76 4.71 -32.09
N GLU A 378 -33.61 5.08 -30.81
CA GLU A 378 -33.76 6.46 -30.31
C GLU A 378 -32.84 7.46 -31.04
N LYS A 379 -31.67 6.98 -31.48
CA LYS A 379 -30.57 7.82 -31.99
C LYS A 379 -30.50 7.87 -33.51
N THR A 380 -31.41 7.21 -34.23
CA THR A 380 -31.40 7.14 -35.70
C THR A 380 -32.57 7.90 -36.33
N ILE A 381 -32.53 8.11 -37.65
CA ILE A 381 -33.66 8.65 -38.42
C ILE A 381 -34.90 7.73 -38.35
N PHE A 382 -34.70 6.44 -38.03
CA PHE A 382 -35.75 5.44 -37.99
C PHE A 382 -36.60 5.48 -36.72
N LYS A 383 -36.36 6.42 -35.79
CA LYS A 383 -37.18 6.57 -34.57
C LYS A 383 -38.68 6.76 -34.83
N HIS A 384 -39.05 7.18 -36.05
CA HIS A 384 -40.42 7.34 -36.50
C HIS A 384 -40.90 6.22 -37.44
N ASP A 385 -40.08 5.20 -37.71
CA ASP A 385 -40.47 4.02 -38.47
C ASP A 385 -41.26 3.08 -37.54
N ARG A 386 -42.55 2.93 -37.84
CA ARG A 386 -43.49 2.13 -37.04
C ARG A 386 -43.07 0.67 -36.92
N GLU A 387 -42.60 0.08 -38.02
CA GLU A 387 -42.25 -1.34 -38.09
C GLU A 387 -40.94 -1.63 -37.33
N LEU A 388 -39.94 -0.75 -37.47
CA LEU A 388 -38.71 -0.85 -36.69
C LEU A 388 -38.94 -0.59 -35.20
N LEU A 389 -39.84 0.34 -34.85
CA LEU A 389 -40.27 0.52 -33.47
C LEU A 389 -40.95 -0.73 -32.92
N LYS A 390 -41.84 -1.36 -33.69
CA LYS A 390 -42.49 -2.61 -33.29
C LYS A 390 -41.47 -3.73 -33.04
N GLU A 391 -40.47 -3.86 -33.91
CA GLU A 391 -39.36 -4.80 -33.72
C GLU A 391 -38.59 -4.49 -32.42
N ALA A 392 -38.18 -3.23 -32.21
CA ALA A 392 -37.45 -2.81 -31.00
C ALA A 392 -38.26 -3.09 -29.72
N LEU A 393 -39.56 -2.81 -29.74
CA LEU A 393 -40.47 -3.07 -28.62
C LEU A 393 -40.62 -4.57 -28.32
N SER A 394 -40.51 -5.44 -29.32
CA SER A 394 -40.58 -6.89 -29.14
C SER A 394 -39.40 -7.45 -28.34
N HIS A 395 -38.24 -6.77 -28.37
CA HIS A 395 -37.05 -7.13 -27.61
C HIS A 395 -36.88 -6.31 -26.32
N SER A 396 -37.34 -5.05 -26.31
CA SER A 396 -37.33 -4.18 -25.12
C SER A 396 -38.54 -3.24 -25.07
N GLY A 397 -39.49 -3.54 -24.19
CA GLY A 397 -40.68 -2.70 -23.99
C GLY A 397 -40.37 -1.27 -23.52
N TYR A 398 -39.18 -1.03 -22.96
CA TYR A 398 -38.77 0.31 -22.54
C TYR A 398 -38.47 1.26 -23.70
N CYS A 399 -38.32 0.76 -24.92
CA CYS A 399 -38.16 1.59 -26.10
C CYS A 399 -39.35 2.52 -26.35
N LEU A 400 -40.53 2.21 -25.77
CA LEU A 400 -41.71 3.08 -25.83
C LEU A 400 -41.44 4.49 -25.26
N ARG A 401 -40.45 4.65 -24.37
CA ARG A 401 -40.11 5.95 -23.75
C ARG A 401 -39.77 7.04 -24.76
N PHE A 402 -39.11 6.67 -25.86
CA PHE A 402 -38.62 7.60 -26.87
C PHE A 402 -39.50 7.67 -28.11
N ALA A 403 -40.57 6.86 -28.18
CA ALA A 403 -41.55 6.93 -29.25
C ALA A 403 -42.25 8.30 -29.28
N SER A 404 -42.76 8.70 -30.45
CA SER A 404 -43.61 9.90 -30.58
C SER A 404 -44.89 9.74 -29.75
N GLU A 405 -45.54 10.86 -29.40
CA GLU A 405 -46.81 10.82 -28.67
C GLU A 405 -47.91 10.07 -29.45
N GLU A 406 -47.87 10.12 -30.79
CA GLU A 406 -48.74 9.32 -31.67
C GLU A 406 -48.53 7.82 -31.44
N PHE A 407 -47.29 7.34 -31.43
CA PHE A 407 -46.98 5.92 -31.18
C PHE A 407 -47.22 5.49 -29.74
N LYS A 408 -47.07 6.39 -28.77
CA LYS A 408 -47.51 6.15 -27.37
C LYS A 408 -49.03 6.08 -27.22
N ALA A 409 -49.78 6.53 -28.23
CA ALA A 409 -51.23 6.41 -28.33
C ALA A 409 -51.68 5.27 -29.28
N ASP A 410 -50.75 4.63 -30.00
CA ASP A 410 -51.02 3.44 -30.80
C ASP A 410 -51.16 2.21 -29.88
N LYS A 411 -52.37 1.66 -29.85
CA LYS A 411 -52.72 0.52 -29.00
C LYS A 411 -51.87 -0.71 -29.32
N GLU A 412 -51.57 -0.99 -30.59
CA GLU A 412 -50.83 -2.19 -31.01
C GLU A 412 -49.36 -2.11 -30.56
N LEU A 413 -48.72 -0.96 -30.74
CA LEU A 413 -47.35 -0.73 -30.29
C LEU A 413 -47.26 -0.79 -28.77
N VAL A 414 -48.19 -0.14 -28.06
CA VAL A 414 -48.21 -0.20 -26.58
C VAL A 414 -48.47 -1.62 -26.08
N LEU A 415 -49.36 -2.39 -26.71
CA LEU A 415 -49.57 -3.80 -26.38
C LEU A 415 -48.29 -4.63 -26.56
N THR A 416 -47.57 -4.41 -27.66
CA THR A 416 -46.26 -5.04 -27.90
C THR A 416 -45.28 -4.71 -26.76
N ALA A 417 -45.19 -3.43 -26.40
CA ALA A 417 -44.31 -2.94 -25.34
C ALA A 417 -44.61 -3.57 -23.97
N VAL A 418 -45.88 -3.55 -23.55
CA VAL A 418 -46.28 -4.04 -22.22
C VAL A 418 -46.29 -5.56 -22.11
N THR A 419 -46.45 -6.26 -23.23
CA THR A 419 -46.35 -7.72 -23.29
C THR A 419 -44.91 -8.18 -23.15
N ASN A 420 -43.94 -7.42 -23.69
CA ASN A 420 -42.52 -7.64 -23.44
C ASN A 420 -42.14 -7.24 -21.99
N ASN A 421 -42.52 -6.04 -21.55
CA ASN A 421 -42.25 -5.54 -20.21
C ASN A 421 -43.41 -4.69 -19.67
N GLY A 422 -44.14 -5.20 -18.68
CA GLY A 422 -45.33 -4.55 -18.13
C GLY A 422 -45.08 -3.16 -17.56
N SER A 423 -43.86 -2.85 -17.11
CA SER A 423 -43.51 -1.49 -16.64
C SER A 423 -43.54 -0.44 -17.76
N ALA A 424 -43.47 -0.85 -19.03
CA ALA A 424 -43.55 0.05 -20.18
C ALA A 424 -44.85 0.87 -20.22
N LEU A 425 -45.91 0.41 -19.51
CA LEU A 425 -47.17 1.14 -19.35
C LEU A 425 -46.95 2.58 -18.85
N MET A 426 -45.89 2.84 -18.09
CA MET A 426 -45.56 4.19 -17.62
C MET A 426 -45.35 5.21 -18.76
N TYR A 427 -44.94 4.75 -19.94
CA TYR A 427 -44.68 5.59 -21.11
C TYR A 427 -45.87 5.72 -22.05
N ALA A 428 -46.91 4.89 -21.89
CA ALA A 428 -48.11 4.97 -22.70
C ALA A 428 -48.87 6.30 -22.47
N SER A 429 -49.64 6.70 -23.48
CA SER A 429 -50.54 7.85 -23.40
C SER A 429 -51.56 7.70 -22.26
N PRO A 430 -52.08 8.80 -21.69
CA PRO A 430 -53.11 8.75 -20.65
C PRO A 430 -54.35 7.92 -21.05
N LYS A 431 -54.75 7.97 -22.33
CA LYS A 431 -55.88 7.20 -22.88
C LYS A 431 -55.63 5.69 -22.78
N LEU A 432 -54.42 5.24 -23.11
CA LEU A 432 -54.08 3.81 -23.06
C LEU A 432 -53.78 3.33 -21.63
N LYS A 433 -53.33 4.21 -20.73
CA LYS A 433 -53.28 3.93 -19.28
C LYS A 433 -54.66 3.75 -18.64
N ASP A 434 -55.72 4.19 -19.32
CA ASP A 434 -57.12 3.94 -18.96
C ASP A 434 -57.81 2.91 -19.87
N CYS A 435 -57.04 2.17 -20.68
CA CYS A 435 -57.56 1.08 -21.50
C CYS A 435 -57.44 -0.26 -20.75
N GLU A 436 -58.57 -0.91 -20.49
CA GLU A 436 -58.62 -2.15 -19.70
C GLU A 436 -57.73 -3.26 -20.28
N GLU A 437 -57.79 -3.46 -21.60
CA GLU A 437 -57.00 -4.49 -22.30
C GLU A 437 -55.49 -4.26 -22.16
N VAL A 438 -55.03 -3.03 -22.38
CA VAL A 438 -53.60 -2.66 -22.27
C VAL A 438 -53.11 -2.79 -20.84
N VAL A 439 -53.88 -2.27 -19.87
CA VAL A 439 -53.52 -2.35 -18.44
C VAL A 439 -53.51 -3.80 -17.97
N LEU A 440 -54.47 -4.61 -18.40
CA LEU A 440 -54.52 -6.03 -18.06
C LEU A 440 -53.27 -6.76 -18.58
N ALA A 441 -52.91 -6.55 -19.85
CA ALA A 441 -51.70 -7.13 -20.43
C ALA A 441 -50.44 -6.73 -19.66
N ALA A 442 -50.31 -5.44 -19.32
CA ALA A 442 -49.18 -4.92 -18.53
C ALA A 442 -49.10 -5.55 -17.13
N VAL A 443 -50.24 -5.67 -16.43
CA VAL A 443 -50.32 -6.24 -15.09
C VAL A 443 -50.06 -7.75 -15.09
N MET A 444 -50.49 -8.47 -16.13
CA MET A 444 -50.22 -9.89 -16.32
C MET A 444 -48.75 -10.19 -16.62
N ASN A 445 -48.03 -9.26 -17.25
CA ASN A 445 -46.58 -9.36 -17.44
C ASN A 445 -45.83 -8.94 -16.16
N ASN A 446 -46.20 -7.81 -15.54
CA ASN A 446 -45.63 -7.33 -14.29
C ASN A 446 -46.71 -6.73 -13.38
N GLY A 447 -47.04 -7.43 -12.29
CA GLY A 447 -48.06 -7.01 -11.34
C GLY A 447 -47.86 -5.61 -10.75
N LYS A 448 -46.61 -5.11 -10.68
CA LYS A 448 -46.31 -3.75 -10.20
C LYS A 448 -46.68 -2.67 -11.23
N ALA A 449 -46.95 -3.03 -12.48
CA ALA A 449 -47.36 -2.09 -13.53
C ALA A 449 -48.68 -1.38 -13.23
N ILE A 450 -49.53 -1.95 -12.37
CA ILE A 450 -50.81 -1.36 -11.96
C ILE A 450 -50.68 0.07 -11.41
N ARG A 451 -49.51 0.42 -10.83
CA ARG A 451 -49.23 1.77 -10.34
C ARG A 451 -49.19 2.83 -11.45
N PHE A 452 -49.01 2.41 -12.69
CA PHE A 452 -48.97 3.29 -13.87
C PHE A 452 -50.31 3.40 -14.60
N ALA A 453 -51.29 2.58 -14.22
CA ALA A 453 -52.65 2.67 -14.74
C ALA A 453 -53.35 3.94 -14.21
N SER A 454 -54.46 4.30 -14.85
CA SER A 454 -55.35 5.36 -14.35
C SER A 454 -55.85 5.04 -12.94
N LYS A 455 -56.32 6.06 -12.20
CA LYS A 455 -56.98 5.86 -10.90
C LYS A 455 -58.19 4.92 -10.99
N ARG A 456 -58.93 5.00 -12.11
CA ARG A 456 -60.11 4.16 -12.39
C ARG A 456 -59.74 2.69 -12.50
N LEU A 457 -58.70 2.36 -13.26
CA LEU A 457 -58.30 0.96 -13.49
C LEU A 457 -57.42 0.39 -12.38
N SER A 458 -56.62 1.21 -11.71
CA SER A 458 -55.81 0.77 -10.55
C SER A 458 -56.66 0.32 -9.35
N SER A 459 -57.90 0.80 -9.24
CA SER A 459 -58.87 0.37 -8.21
C SER A 459 -59.84 -0.72 -8.70
N ASN A 460 -59.74 -1.14 -9.97
CA ASN A 460 -60.64 -2.13 -10.54
C ASN A 460 -60.33 -3.53 -9.98
N GLN A 461 -61.31 -4.13 -9.28
CA GLN A 461 -61.15 -5.43 -8.65
C GLN A 461 -60.78 -6.55 -9.62
N LYS A 462 -61.25 -6.51 -10.89
CA LYS A 462 -60.91 -7.53 -11.89
C LYS A 462 -59.41 -7.50 -12.21
N ILE A 463 -58.85 -6.31 -12.43
CA ILE A 463 -57.42 -6.10 -12.72
C ILE A 463 -56.55 -6.37 -11.49
N ILE A 464 -57.01 -6.00 -10.28
CA ILE A 464 -56.28 -6.31 -9.04
C ILE A 464 -56.20 -7.82 -8.81
N LYS A 465 -57.24 -8.58 -9.15
CA LYS A 465 -57.24 -10.04 -9.01
C LYS A 465 -56.28 -10.70 -10.02
N SER A 466 -56.19 -10.21 -11.25
CA SER A 466 -55.28 -10.78 -12.26
C SER A 466 -53.80 -10.62 -11.92
N ARG A 467 -53.42 -9.62 -11.09
CA ARG A 467 -52.06 -9.45 -10.55
C ARG A 467 -51.54 -10.65 -9.75
N LYS A 468 -52.40 -11.44 -9.10
CA LYS A 468 -52.00 -12.48 -8.13
C LYS A 468 -51.67 -13.85 -8.76
N LEU A 469 -51.81 -13.99 -10.07
CA LEU A 469 -51.79 -15.29 -10.75
C LEU A 469 -50.41 -15.72 -11.29
N LYS A 470 -49.30 -15.14 -10.84
CA LYS A 470 -47.94 -15.58 -11.18
C LYS A 470 -46.99 -15.49 -10.00
#